data_AF-A0A0L0BTG4-F1
#
_entry.id   AF-A0A0L0BTG4-F1
#
_cell.length_a   1.000
_cell.length_b   1.000
_cell.length_c   1.000
_cell.angle_alpha   90.00
_cell.angle_beta   90.00
_cell.angle_gamma   90.00
#
_symmetry.space_group_name_H-M   'P 1'
#
loop_
_entity.id
_entity.type
_entity.pdbx_description
1 polymer ?
#
loop_
_entity_poly.entity_id
_entity_poly.type
_entity_poly.pdbx_seq_one_letter_code
_entity_poly.pdbx_strand_id
1 'polypeptide(L)'
;MDTFNIDMDLSNLLKQWNLQHLYNKLKEQDITIDVLKILKAHHISKLFNDLSVGDQAKFENCLEKWKETSTPFFKRDEIDFSSDSSQKSSFVSVKEILSNTFNGKEILKFYAKNDILHEEQRNLLISTIAKYIEANGIPYTISDCADIENQICTIFPSEQLDFYSN
;
A
#
# COMPACT_ATOMS: atom_id res chain seq x y z
N MET A 1 17.48 1.85 -29.91
CA MET A 1 18.20 0.88 -29.08
C MET A 1 17.42 0.76 -27.79
N ASP A 2 16.67 -0.33 -27.75
CA ASP A 2 16.37 -1.15 -26.58
C ASP A 2 15.56 -0.53 -25.45
N THR A 3 14.25 -0.73 -25.61
CA THR A 3 13.26 -1.06 -24.58
C THR A 3 13.92 -1.64 -23.33
N PHE A 4 13.96 -0.88 -22.24
CA PHE A 4 14.16 -1.43 -20.90
C PHE A 4 12.90 -2.21 -20.51
N ASN A 5 12.75 -3.39 -21.12
CA ASN A 5 11.90 -4.43 -20.56
C ASN A 5 12.63 -4.89 -19.31
N ILE A 6 12.16 -4.48 -18.14
CA ILE A 6 12.58 -5.07 -16.87
C ILE A 6 11.95 -6.47 -16.87
N ASP A 7 12.54 -7.39 -17.64
CA ASP A 7 12.26 -8.82 -17.57
C ASP A 7 12.81 -9.29 -16.23
N MET A 8 12.01 -9.08 -15.18
CA MET A 8 12.25 -9.67 -13.88
C MET A 8 12.05 -11.17 -14.02
N ASP A 9 13.11 -11.91 -14.36
CA ASP A 9 13.03 -13.36 -14.51
C ASP A 9 12.65 -14.04 -13.20
N LEU A 10 11.74 -15.02 -13.28
CA LEU A 10 11.34 -15.90 -12.17
C LEU A 10 12.54 -16.46 -11.39
N SER A 11 13.61 -16.80 -12.13
CA SER A 11 14.87 -17.30 -11.56
C SER A 11 15.57 -16.26 -10.68
N ASN A 12 15.65 -15.01 -11.14
CA ASN A 12 16.26 -13.92 -10.38
C ASN A 12 15.44 -13.57 -9.14
N LEU A 13 14.11 -13.59 -9.25
CA LEU A 13 13.21 -13.34 -8.13
C LEU A 13 13.37 -14.39 -7.03
N LEU A 14 13.36 -15.68 -7.39
CA LEU A 14 13.55 -16.77 -6.43
C LEU A 14 14.96 -16.77 -5.83
N LYS A 15 15.97 -16.34 -6.58
CA LYS A 15 17.32 -16.16 -6.05
C LYS A 15 17.36 -15.07 -4.97
N GLN A 16 16.64 -13.95 -5.17
CA GLN A 16 16.51 -12.90 -4.15
C GLN A 16 15.80 -13.40 -2.89
N TRP A 17 14.80 -14.26 -3.02
CA TRP A 17 14.09 -14.84 -1.87
C TRP A 17 14.84 -15.99 -1.20
N ASN A 18 16.00 -16.39 -1.73
CA ASN A 18 16.73 -17.58 -1.31
C ASN A 18 15.89 -18.88 -1.46
N LEU A 19 15.00 -18.91 -2.46
CA LEU A 19 14.06 -19.99 -2.77
C LEU A 19 14.27 -20.57 -4.18
N GLN A 20 15.49 -20.48 -4.71
CA GLN A 20 15.86 -21.00 -6.05
C GLN A 20 15.53 -22.49 -6.25
N HIS A 21 15.50 -23.28 -5.17
CA HIS A 21 15.15 -24.70 -5.23
C HIS A 21 13.68 -24.95 -5.63
N LEU A 22 12.81 -23.94 -5.48
CA LEU A 22 11.40 -23.99 -5.90
C LEU A 22 11.22 -23.70 -7.40
N TYR A 23 12.26 -23.24 -8.10
CA TYR A 23 12.16 -22.83 -9.51
C TYR A 23 11.67 -23.96 -10.42
N ASN A 24 12.25 -25.16 -10.28
CA ASN A 24 11.86 -26.32 -11.08
C ASN A 24 10.39 -26.66 -10.88
N LYS A 25 9.91 -26.55 -9.64
CA LYS A 25 8.54 -26.87 -9.27
C LYS A 25 7.52 -25.84 -9.77
N LEU A 26 7.87 -24.56 -9.67
CA LEU A 26 7.08 -23.47 -10.26
C LEU A 26 6.99 -23.63 -11.77
N LYS A 27 8.10 -24.01 -12.42
CA LYS A 27 8.16 -24.25 -13.86
C LYS A 27 7.34 -25.47 -14.31
N GLU A 28 7.37 -26.57 -13.56
CA GLU A 28 6.53 -27.77 -13.82
C GLU A 28 5.03 -27.46 -13.73
N GLN A 29 4.65 -26.45 -12.95
CA GLN A 29 3.27 -26.02 -12.74
C GLN A 29 2.89 -24.80 -13.59
N ASP A 30 3.70 -24.46 -14.60
CA ASP A 30 3.48 -23.32 -15.51
C ASP A 30 3.31 -21.97 -14.78
N ILE A 31 4.00 -21.80 -13.65
CA ILE A 31 3.96 -20.55 -12.89
C ILE A 31 4.97 -19.56 -13.48
N THR A 32 4.44 -18.55 -14.16
CA THR A 32 5.18 -17.39 -14.65
C THR A 32 5.10 -16.20 -13.69
N ILE A 33 5.83 -15.12 -13.97
CA ILE A 33 5.78 -13.87 -13.21
C ILE A 33 4.36 -13.27 -13.18
N ASP A 34 3.60 -13.38 -14.25
CA ASP A 34 2.22 -12.90 -14.29
C ASP A 34 1.28 -13.77 -13.45
N VAL A 35 1.50 -15.09 -13.46
CA VAL A 35 0.78 -16.02 -12.58
C VAL A 35 1.12 -15.71 -11.11
N LEU A 36 2.38 -15.41 -10.77
CA LEU A 36 2.78 -14.99 -9.43
C LEU A 36 2.01 -13.77 -8.94
N LYS A 37 1.77 -12.76 -9.79
CA LYS A 37 1.00 -11.55 -9.44
C LYS A 37 -0.42 -11.88 -8.97
N ILE A 38 -1.07 -12.85 -9.61
CA ILE A 38 -2.45 -13.27 -9.31
C ILE A 38 -2.55 -14.49 -8.36
N LEU A 39 -1.42 -15.10 -8.00
CA LEU A 39 -1.37 -16.28 -7.13
C LEU A 39 -1.97 -15.97 -5.74
N LYS A 40 -2.74 -16.89 -5.16
CA LYS A 40 -3.43 -16.70 -3.86
C LYS A 40 -2.96 -17.78 -2.87
N ALA A 41 -3.15 -17.55 -1.57
CA ALA A 41 -2.72 -18.49 -0.50
C ALA A 41 -3.17 -19.94 -0.74
N HIS A 42 -4.40 -20.16 -1.20
CA HIS A 42 -4.90 -21.50 -1.53
C HIS A 42 -4.16 -22.17 -2.70
N HIS A 43 -3.69 -21.39 -3.69
CA HIS A 43 -2.85 -21.91 -4.77
C HIS A 43 -1.48 -22.31 -4.24
N ILE A 44 -0.89 -21.52 -3.34
CA ILE A 44 0.40 -21.79 -2.69
C ILE A 44 0.31 -23.09 -1.88
N SER A 45 -0.74 -23.23 -1.05
CA SER A 45 -0.97 -24.44 -0.26
C SER A 45 -1.16 -25.68 -1.16
N LYS A 46 -1.82 -25.53 -2.31
CA LYS A 46 -1.97 -26.62 -3.29
C LYS A 46 -0.66 -26.95 -4.02
N LEU A 47 0.12 -25.93 -4.38
CA LEU A 47 1.39 -26.06 -5.12
C LEU A 47 2.50 -26.69 -4.28
N PHE A 48 2.46 -26.43 -2.97
CA PHE A 48 3.50 -26.81 -2.03
C PHE A 48 3.00 -27.76 -0.94
N ASN A 49 1.89 -28.45 -1.19
CA ASN A 49 1.32 -29.51 -0.34
C ASN A 49 2.39 -30.48 0.20
N ASP A 50 3.34 -30.87 -0.65
CA ASP A 50 4.42 -31.81 -0.36
C ASP A 50 5.70 -31.16 0.19
N LEU A 51 5.71 -29.84 0.40
CA LEU A 51 6.82 -29.12 1.04
C LEU A 51 6.55 -28.82 2.51
N SER A 52 7.63 -28.51 3.23
CA SER A 52 7.54 -28.08 4.61
C SER A 52 6.70 -26.81 4.75
N VAL A 53 5.93 -26.71 5.84
CA VAL A 53 5.17 -25.49 6.19
C VAL A 53 6.10 -24.27 6.26
N GLY A 54 7.37 -24.47 6.62
CA GLY A 54 8.38 -23.40 6.63
C GLY A 54 8.68 -22.83 5.25
N ASP A 55 8.75 -23.67 4.21
CA ASP A 55 8.97 -23.20 2.83
C ASP A 55 7.72 -22.53 2.27
N GLN A 56 6.53 -23.05 2.60
CA GLN A 56 5.24 -22.43 2.24
C GLN A 56 5.13 -21.02 2.82
N ALA A 57 5.36 -20.87 4.13
CA ALA A 57 5.26 -19.58 4.82
C ALA A 57 6.33 -18.58 4.35
N LYS A 58 7.56 -19.04 4.08
CA LYS A 58 8.60 -18.18 3.51
C LYS A 58 8.23 -17.69 2.12
N PHE A 59 7.77 -18.58 1.25
CA PHE A 59 7.36 -18.22 -0.10
C PHE A 59 6.19 -17.24 -0.09
N GLU A 60 5.18 -17.50 0.73
CA GLU A 60 4.00 -16.63 0.88
C GLU A 60 4.39 -15.23 1.33
N ASN A 61 5.15 -15.10 2.42
CA ASN A 61 5.61 -13.82 2.94
C ASN A 61 6.49 -13.05 1.93
N CYS A 62 7.35 -13.75 1.19
CA CYS A 62 8.18 -13.13 0.15
C CYS A 62 7.33 -12.68 -1.05
N LEU A 63 6.34 -13.48 -1.45
CA LEU A 63 5.42 -13.17 -2.54
C LEU A 63 4.54 -11.96 -2.21
N GLU A 64 4.04 -11.86 -0.98
CA GLU A 64 3.24 -10.72 -0.52
C GLU A 64 4.05 -9.43 -0.56
N LYS A 65 5.25 -9.43 0.03
CA LYS A 65 6.17 -8.28 0.00
C LYS A 65 6.54 -7.87 -1.42
N TRP A 66 6.77 -8.84 -2.30
CA TRP A 66 7.06 -8.55 -3.70
C TRP A 66 5.87 -7.97 -4.44
N LYS A 67 4.64 -8.44 -4.17
CA LYS A 67 3.42 -7.85 -4.73
C LYS A 67 3.25 -6.42 -4.26
N GLU A 68 3.44 -6.13 -2.97
CA GLU A 68 3.41 -4.77 -2.43
C GLU A 68 4.43 -3.86 -3.11
N THR A 69 5.59 -4.39 -3.45
CA THR A 69 6.65 -3.64 -4.14
C THR A 69 6.41 -3.50 -5.65
N SER A 70 5.68 -4.45 -6.26
CA SER A 70 5.51 -4.56 -7.73
C SER A 70 4.15 -4.08 -8.25
N THR A 71 3.17 -3.89 -7.38
CA THR A 71 1.89 -3.26 -7.73
C THR A 71 1.94 -1.79 -7.33
N PRO A 72 1.78 -0.83 -8.26
CA PRO A 72 1.33 0.50 -7.89
C PRO A 72 -0.12 0.36 -7.39
N PHE A 73 -0.27 0.22 -6.08
CA PHE A 73 -1.50 0.35 -5.29
C PHE A 73 -2.80 -0.11 -6.00
N PHE A 74 -2.96 -1.42 -6.18
CA PHE A 74 -4.30 -2.02 -6.34
C PHE A 74 -4.34 -3.42 -5.71
N LYS A 75 -4.98 -3.52 -4.55
CA LYS A 75 -5.76 -4.67 -4.08
C LYS A 75 -6.90 -4.06 -3.26
N ARG A 76 -8.14 -3.90 -3.72
CA ARG A 76 -9.15 -4.84 -4.26
C ARG A 76 -9.34 -6.11 -3.42
N ASP A 77 -10.55 -6.16 -2.89
CA ASP A 77 -11.34 -7.19 -2.20
C ASP A 77 -10.98 -8.65 -2.50
N GLU A 78 -11.01 -9.51 -1.48
CA GLU A 78 -12.14 -10.44 -1.24
C GLU A 78 -11.83 -11.43 -0.09
N ILE A 79 -12.65 -11.33 0.97
CA ILE A 79 -13.36 -12.41 1.69
C ILE A 79 -12.52 -13.58 2.22
N ASP A 80 -12.37 -13.65 3.55
CA ASP A 80 -12.90 -14.82 4.25
C ASP A 80 -13.40 -14.51 5.66
N PHE A 81 -14.57 -15.08 5.93
CA PHE A 81 -15.31 -15.05 7.17
C PHE A 81 -14.51 -15.72 8.29
N SER A 82 -14.36 -15.02 9.42
CA SER A 82 -14.80 -15.49 10.74
C SER A 82 -14.29 -14.59 11.86
N SER A 83 -15.26 -13.89 12.46
CA SER A 83 -15.36 -13.54 13.88
C SER A 83 -14.13 -12.94 14.58
N ASP A 84 -14.11 -11.62 14.77
CA ASP A 84 -14.74 -10.96 15.93
C ASP A 84 -14.34 -9.46 15.92
N SER A 85 -15.34 -8.63 16.22
CA SER A 85 -15.30 -7.20 16.58
C SER A 85 -14.02 -6.37 16.32
N SER A 86 -14.06 -5.52 15.28
CA SER A 86 -13.83 -4.06 15.37
C SER A 86 -13.81 -3.47 13.96
N GLN A 87 -14.88 -2.77 13.60
CA GLN A 87 -14.94 -1.96 12.38
C GLN A 87 -13.81 -0.92 12.41
N LYS A 88 -12.84 -1.03 11.51
CA LYS A 88 -12.01 0.10 11.09
C LYS A 88 -12.22 0.27 9.61
N SER A 89 -12.99 1.31 9.27
CA SER A 89 -13.07 1.84 7.93
C SER A 89 -11.66 1.98 7.37
N SER A 90 -11.51 1.60 6.11
CA SER A 90 -10.29 1.77 5.32
C SER A 90 -10.08 3.26 5.02
N PHE A 91 -9.96 4.07 6.06
CA PHE A 91 -9.69 5.48 5.96
C PHE A 91 -8.23 5.65 5.54
N VAL A 92 -7.99 6.19 4.34
CA VAL A 92 -6.63 6.46 3.84
C VAL A 92 -6.00 7.51 4.73
N SER A 93 -4.92 7.16 5.41
CA SER A 93 -4.30 8.04 6.39
C SER A 93 -3.76 9.31 5.72
N VAL A 94 -3.90 10.48 6.37
CA VAL A 94 -3.43 11.77 5.82
C VAL A 94 -1.95 11.70 5.45
N LYS A 95 -1.14 11.02 6.26
CA LYS A 95 0.29 10.78 5.99
C LYS A 95 0.54 10.07 4.65
N GLU A 96 -0.33 9.14 4.30
CA GLU A 96 -0.26 8.38 3.05
C GLU A 96 -0.63 9.26 1.85
N ILE A 97 -1.69 10.06 1.98
CA ILE A 97 -2.07 11.06 0.97
C ILE A 97 -0.92 12.04 0.72
N LEU A 98 -0.29 12.53 1.78
CA LEU A 98 0.84 13.45 1.66
C LEU A 98 2.07 12.81 1.01
N SER A 99 2.27 11.51 1.27
CA SER A 99 3.37 10.75 0.68
C SER A 99 3.11 10.36 -0.79
N ASN A 100 1.85 10.30 -1.20
CA ASN A 100 1.46 9.97 -2.57
C ASN A 100 1.32 11.21 -3.48
N THR A 101 1.22 12.40 -2.90
CA THR A 101 1.04 13.65 -3.65
C THR A 101 2.30 14.49 -3.65
N PHE A 102 2.60 15.13 -4.79
CA PHE A 102 3.73 16.06 -4.88
C PHE A 102 3.57 17.24 -3.90
N ASN A 103 2.36 17.81 -3.85
CA ASN A 103 2.04 18.92 -2.95
C ASN A 103 2.16 18.52 -1.47
N GLY A 104 1.74 17.30 -1.11
CA GLY A 104 1.86 16.81 0.25
C GLY A 104 3.30 16.68 0.74
N LYS A 105 4.20 16.20 -0.13
CA LYS A 105 5.64 16.16 0.15
C LYS A 105 6.24 17.55 0.33
N GLU A 106 5.83 18.51 -0.49
CA GLU A 106 6.27 19.91 -0.37
C GLU A 106 5.77 20.54 0.94
N ILE A 107 4.53 20.27 1.35
CA ILE A 107 3.99 20.72 2.65
C ILE A 107 4.77 20.12 3.82
N LEU A 108 5.03 18.81 3.80
CA LEU A 108 5.83 18.13 4.84
C LEU A 108 7.25 18.71 4.93
N LYS A 109 7.86 19.00 3.78
CA LYS A 109 9.20 19.59 3.70
C LYS A 109 9.23 21.05 4.18
N PHE A 110 8.20 21.82 3.86
CA PHE A 110 8.04 23.17 4.37
C PHE A 110 7.87 23.18 5.89
N TYR A 111 7.03 22.28 6.41
CA TYR A 111 6.81 22.13 7.84
C TYR A 111 8.09 21.73 8.57
N ALA A 112 8.83 20.74 8.07
CA ALA A 112 10.11 20.31 8.65
C ALA A 112 11.17 21.42 8.71
N LYS A 113 10.98 22.54 8.00
CA LYS A 113 11.88 23.69 8.00
C LYS A 113 11.38 24.87 8.84
N ASN A 114 10.07 25.06 8.96
CA ASN A 114 9.47 26.25 9.58
C ASN A 114 8.65 25.94 10.85
N ASP A 115 8.37 24.66 11.12
CA ASP A 115 7.55 24.14 12.23
C ASP A 115 6.14 24.75 12.34
N ILE A 116 5.68 25.43 11.29
CA ILE A 116 4.39 26.12 11.19
C ILE A 116 3.83 25.96 9.76
N LEU A 117 2.50 25.82 9.63
CA LEU A 117 1.80 25.96 8.36
C LEU A 117 1.01 27.28 8.32
N HIS A 118 1.19 28.05 7.25
CA HIS A 118 0.35 29.22 7.00
C HIS A 118 -0.93 28.83 6.25
N GLU A 119 -1.86 29.78 6.14
CA GLU A 119 -3.15 29.62 5.49
C GLU A 119 -3.03 29.06 4.05
N GLU A 120 -2.03 29.49 3.29
CA GLU A 120 -1.77 28.96 1.94
C GLU A 120 -1.42 27.47 1.95
N GLN A 121 -0.55 27.00 2.86
CA GLN A 121 -0.20 25.58 2.96
C GLN A 121 -1.38 24.77 3.52
N ARG A 122 -2.18 25.36 4.41
CA ARG A 122 -3.43 24.77 4.92
C ARG A 122 -4.44 24.55 3.82
N ASN A 123 -4.69 25.57 2.99
CA ASN A 123 -5.58 25.46 1.83
C ASN A 123 -5.05 24.44 0.82
N LEU A 124 -3.73 24.41 0.61
CA LEU A 124 -3.10 23.42 -0.26
C LEU A 124 -3.21 21.99 0.31
N LEU A 125 -3.09 21.83 1.62
CA LEU A 125 -3.24 20.56 2.34
C LEU A 125 -4.64 20.01 2.15
N ILE A 126 -5.66 20.81 2.47
CA ILE A 126 -7.08 20.43 2.32
C ILE A 126 -7.42 20.17 0.85
N SER A 127 -6.99 21.04 -0.07
CA SER A 127 -7.21 20.81 -1.50
C SER A 127 -6.55 19.53 -1.99
N THR A 128 -5.37 19.18 -1.47
CA THR A 128 -4.66 17.96 -1.83
C THR A 128 -5.38 16.71 -1.31
N ILE A 129 -5.87 16.76 -0.07
CA ILE A 129 -6.66 15.68 0.53
C ILE A 129 -7.98 15.49 -0.22
N ALA A 130 -8.74 16.57 -0.45
CA ALA A 130 -10.00 16.53 -1.18
C ALA A 130 -9.82 15.99 -2.61
N LYS A 131 -8.83 16.52 -3.36
CA LYS A 131 -8.53 16.04 -4.72
C LYS A 131 -8.11 14.57 -4.74
N TYR A 132 -7.37 14.12 -3.73
CA TYR A 132 -6.99 12.71 -3.64
C TYR A 132 -8.20 11.83 -3.39
N ILE A 133 -9.10 12.22 -2.49
CA ILE A 133 -10.35 11.50 -2.20
C ILE A 133 -11.22 11.43 -3.46
N GLU A 134 -11.42 12.57 -4.13
CA GLU A 134 -12.20 12.66 -5.37
C GLU A 134 -11.58 11.82 -6.51
N ALA A 135 -10.27 11.91 -6.72
CA ALA A 135 -9.58 11.19 -7.79
C ALA A 135 -9.56 9.68 -7.57
N ASN A 136 -9.53 9.23 -6.31
CA ASN A 136 -9.58 7.81 -5.96
C ASN A 136 -11.02 7.29 -5.77
N GLY A 137 -12.04 8.15 -5.91
CA GLY A 137 -13.45 7.78 -5.76
C GLY A 137 -13.77 7.22 -4.36
N ILE A 138 -13.06 7.67 -3.32
CA ILE A 138 -13.24 7.17 -1.97
C ILE A 138 -14.51 7.79 -1.39
N PRO A 139 -15.53 6.99 -0.99
CA PRO A 139 -16.69 7.54 -0.30
C PRO A 139 -16.25 8.07 1.06
N TYR A 140 -16.23 9.41 1.21
CA TYR A 140 -15.90 10.05 2.47
C TYR A 140 -17.19 10.38 3.25
N THR A 141 -17.18 10.10 4.55
CA THR A 141 -18.26 10.43 5.48
C THR A 141 -17.86 11.57 6.41
N ILE A 142 -18.82 12.14 7.15
CA ILE A 142 -18.55 13.21 8.11
C ILE A 142 -17.60 12.75 9.23
N SER A 143 -17.69 11.49 9.64
CA SER A 143 -16.76 10.90 10.63
C SER A 143 -15.32 10.86 10.09
N ASP A 144 -15.15 10.62 8.80
CA ASP A 144 -13.84 10.60 8.15
C ASP A 144 -13.20 12.00 8.12
N CYS A 145 -14.00 13.07 8.03
CA CYS A 145 -13.49 14.44 8.15
C CYS A 145 -12.85 14.69 9.53
N ALA A 146 -13.51 14.29 10.61
CA ALA A 146 -12.96 14.43 11.96
C ALA A 146 -11.67 13.61 12.14
N ASP A 147 -11.60 12.41 11.55
CA ASP A 147 -10.40 11.59 11.56
C ASP A 147 -9.26 12.19 10.73
N ILE A 148 -9.56 12.87 9.61
CA ILE A 148 -8.59 13.63 8.82
C ILE A 148 -8.01 14.76 9.66
N GLU A 149 -8.86 15.58 10.28
CA GLU A 149 -8.43 16.73 11.05
C GLU A 149 -7.56 16.31 12.24
N ASN A 150 -7.95 15.23 12.94
CA ASN A 150 -7.13 14.66 14.02
C ASN A 150 -5.77 14.15 13.53
N GLN A 151 -5.74 13.52 12.35
CA GLN A 151 -4.48 13.09 11.74
C GLN A 151 -3.60 14.28 11.31
N ILE A 152 -4.19 15.36 10.81
CA ILE A 152 -3.47 16.60 10.50
C ILE A 152 -2.81 17.13 11.77
N CYS A 153 -3.55 17.26 12.88
CA CYS A 153 -2.98 17.68 14.17
C CYS A 153 -1.90 16.71 14.70
N THR A 154 -2.01 15.41 14.38
CA THR A 154 -0.99 14.41 14.75
C THR A 154 0.29 14.57 13.94
N ILE A 155 0.18 14.94 12.66
CA ILE A 155 1.33 15.13 11.76
C ILE A 155 1.96 16.51 11.97
N PHE A 156 1.14 17.52 12.27
CA PHE A 156 1.52 18.91 12.43
C PHE A 156 1.09 19.39 13.82
N PRO A 157 1.92 19.23 14.86
CA PRO A 157 1.59 19.62 16.24
C PRO A 157 1.23 21.11 16.43
N SER A 158 1.62 21.96 15.50
CA SER A 158 1.27 23.40 15.50
C SER A 158 -0.18 23.66 15.06
N GLU A 159 -0.84 22.69 14.45
CA GLU A 159 -2.19 22.82 13.90
C GLU A 159 -3.25 22.47 14.94
N GLN A 160 -4.40 23.16 14.86
CA GLN A 160 -5.56 22.95 15.71
C GLN A 160 -6.80 22.68 14.85
N LEU A 161 -7.73 21.86 15.35
CA LEU A 161 -8.98 21.52 14.67
C LEU A 161 -9.78 22.77 14.25
N ASP A 162 -9.72 23.83 15.07
CA ASP A 162 -10.36 25.14 14.81
C ASP A 162 -9.94 25.79 13.48
N PHE A 163 -8.79 25.42 12.90
CA PHE A 163 -8.36 25.91 11.59
C PHE A 163 -9.07 25.23 10.41
N TYR A 164 -9.81 24.15 10.66
CA TYR A 164 -10.40 23.29 9.63
C TYR A 164 -11.92 23.13 9.77
N SER A 165 -12.49 23.36 10.95
CA SER A 165 -13.92 23.18 11.24
C SER A 165 -14.84 24.35 10.84
N ASN A 166 -14.54 25.10 9.77
CA ASN A 166 -15.28 26.33 9.39
C ASN A 166 -16.02 26.21 8.05
#